data_AF-A0A531LIC8-F1
#
_entry.id   AF-A0A531LIC8-F1
#
_cell.length_a   1.000
_cell.length_b   1.000
_cell.length_c   1.000
_cell.angle_alpha   90.00
_cell.angle_beta   90.00
_cell.angle_gamma   90.00
#
_symmetry.space_group_name_H-M   'P 1'
#
loop_
_entity.id
_entity.type
_entity.pdbx_description
1 polymer ?
#
loop_
_entity_poly.entity_id
_entity_poly.type
_entity_poly.pdbx_seq_one_letter_code
_entity_poly.pdbx_strand_id
1 'polypeptide(L)'
;MKSTLTAVDVSAPTESSSTAVSWGPIVAGAFAASTLTLILMLLGSGLGLTMVSPWSGLSTSVTTFAASTAAWLIIVQWLSSAVGGYLAGRLRTKWVGVHTDEVFFRDTAHGFLAWA
;
A
#
# COMPACT_ATOMS: atom_id res chain seq x y z
N MET A 1 -42.82 -2.02 48.48
CA MET A 1 -42.29 -1.76 47.13
C MET A 1 -40.81 -2.11 47.13
N LYS A 2 -40.41 -3.17 46.43
CA LYS A 2 -39.03 -3.66 46.38
C LYS A 2 -38.41 -3.05 45.12
N SER A 3 -37.54 -2.06 45.28
CA SER A 3 -36.89 -1.39 44.16
C SER A 3 -35.90 -2.35 43.50
N THR A 4 -36.26 -2.87 42.34
CA THR A 4 -35.37 -3.65 41.49
C THR A 4 -34.36 -2.70 40.84
N LEU A 5 -33.21 -2.50 41.48
CA LEU A 5 -32.08 -1.80 40.86
C LEU A 5 -31.46 -2.75 39.84
N THR A 6 -31.77 -2.55 38.56
CA THR A 6 -31.02 -3.16 37.46
C THR A 6 -29.61 -2.57 37.49
N ALA A 7 -28.66 -3.31 38.06
CA ALA A 7 -27.24 -2.98 37.93
C ALA A 7 -26.92 -3.01 36.43
N VAL A 8 -26.72 -1.83 35.84
CA VAL A 8 -26.12 -1.72 34.52
C VAL A 8 -24.69 -2.17 34.71
N ASP A 9 -24.39 -3.37 34.24
CA ASP A 9 -23.04 -3.92 34.22
C ASP A 9 -22.24 -3.10 33.19
N VAL A 10 -21.67 -1.98 33.64
CA VAL A 10 -20.75 -1.18 32.84
C VAL A 10 -19.44 -1.97 32.79
N SER A 11 -19.40 -3.02 31.96
CA SER A 11 -18.16 -3.67 31.60
C SER A 11 -17.24 -2.60 31.01
N ALA A 12 -16.16 -2.29 31.71
CA ALA A 12 -15.11 -1.43 31.20
C ALA A 12 -14.64 -1.98 29.84
N PRO A 13 -14.33 -1.13 28.85
CA PRO A 13 -13.84 -1.59 27.56
C PRO A 13 -12.64 -2.51 27.80
N THR A 14 -12.78 -3.76 27.37
CA THR A 14 -11.71 -4.75 27.49
C THR A 14 -10.69 -4.45 26.40
N GLU A 15 -9.66 -3.70 26.75
CA GLU A 15 -8.51 -3.47 25.87
C GLU A 15 -7.90 -4.81 25.47
N SER A 16 -7.63 -4.95 24.18
CA SER A 16 -7.05 -6.20 23.68
C SER A 16 -5.56 -6.26 23.96
N SER A 17 -5.11 -7.40 24.47
CA SER A 17 -3.71 -7.69 24.73
C SER A 17 -2.86 -7.85 23.45
N SER A 18 -3.48 -7.85 22.27
CA SER A 18 -2.81 -8.10 20.99
C SER A 18 -2.30 -6.83 20.34
N THR A 19 -1.07 -6.90 19.81
CA THR A 19 -0.43 -5.79 19.09
C THR A 19 -1.26 -5.32 17.90
N ALA A 20 -1.40 -3.99 17.75
CA ALA A 20 -2.15 -3.38 16.65
C ALA A 20 -1.46 -3.51 15.28
N VAL A 21 -0.12 -3.65 15.28
CA VAL A 21 0.72 -3.79 14.09
C VAL A 21 0.92 -5.27 13.76
N SER A 22 0.57 -5.65 12.54
CA SER A 22 0.79 -6.99 12.00
C SER A 22 1.88 -6.96 10.92
N TRP A 23 3.07 -7.46 11.27
CA TRP A 23 4.25 -7.41 10.40
C TRP A 23 4.17 -8.31 9.16
N GLY A 24 3.54 -9.48 9.27
CA GLY A 24 3.39 -10.40 8.13
C GLY A 24 2.71 -9.75 6.91
N PRO A 25 1.52 -9.15 7.07
CA PRO A 25 0.84 -8.38 6.03
C PRO A 25 1.67 -7.21 5.47
N ILE A 26 2.36 -6.46 6.34
CA ILE A 26 3.22 -5.33 5.93
C ILE A 26 4.34 -5.81 5.01
N VAL A 27 5.05 -6.87 5.41
CA VAL A 27 6.13 -7.47 4.61
C VAL A 27 5.58 -8.02 3.30
N ALA A 28 4.44 -8.71 3.31
CA ALA A 28 3.81 -9.20 2.08
C ALA A 28 3.44 -8.06 1.11
N GLY A 29 2.89 -6.95 1.61
CA GLY A 29 2.61 -5.76 0.83
C GLY A 29 3.86 -5.10 0.26
N ALA A 30 4.93 -5.00 1.05
CA ALA A 30 6.23 -4.46 0.61
C ALA A 30 6.86 -5.31 -0.50
N PHE A 31 6.79 -6.64 -0.38
CA PHE A 31 7.24 -7.57 -1.43
C PHE A 31 6.42 -7.41 -2.71
N ALA A 32 5.10 -7.27 -2.60
CA ALA A 32 4.24 -7.07 -3.76
C ALA A 32 4.54 -5.73 -4.46
N ALA A 33 4.69 -4.63 -3.70
CA ALA A 33 5.11 -3.34 -4.24
C ALA A 33 6.46 -3.41 -4.94
N SER A 34 7.46 -4.05 -4.31
CA SER A 34 8.81 -4.20 -4.86
C SER A 34 8.82 -5.01 -6.14
N THR A 35 8.10 -6.14 -6.15
CA THR A 35 7.98 -7.01 -7.33
C THR A 35 7.33 -6.28 -8.49
N LEU A 36 6.22 -5.56 -8.23
CA LEU A 36 5.53 -4.79 -9.25
C LEU A 36 6.40 -3.65 -9.77
N THR A 37 7.15 -2.97 -8.89
CA THR A 37 8.12 -1.94 -9.27
C THR A 37 9.15 -2.51 -10.25
N LEU A 38 9.75 -3.68 -9.94
CA LEU A 38 10.73 -4.32 -10.81
C LEU A 38 10.14 -4.66 -12.18
N ILE A 39 8.95 -5.25 -12.22
CA ILE A 39 8.25 -5.59 -13.48
C ILE A 39 8.02 -4.33 -14.32
N LEU A 40 7.50 -3.27 -13.72
CA LEU A 40 7.20 -2.02 -14.43
C LEU A 40 8.47 -1.26 -14.83
N MET A 41 9.57 -1.37 -14.06
CA MET A 41 10.87 -0.81 -14.44
C MET A 41 11.46 -1.55 -15.63
N LEU A 42 11.40 -2.89 -15.65
CA LEU A 42 11.81 -3.69 -16.81
C LEU A 42 10.98 -3.32 -18.05
N LEU A 43 9.66 -3.25 -17.91
CA LEU A 43 8.77 -2.84 -18.99
C LEU A 43 9.09 -1.43 -19.50
N GLY A 44 9.23 -0.47 -18.59
CA GLY A 44 9.58 0.92 -18.90
C GLY A 44 10.93 1.06 -19.59
N SER A 45 11.92 0.26 -19.19
CA SER A 45 13.22 0.23 -19.85
C SER A 45 13.10 -0.25 -21.30
N GLY A 46 12.29 -1.29 -21.56
CA GLY A 46 12.00 -1.76 -22.91
C GLY A 46 11.34 -0.70 -23.78
N LEU A 47 10.33 0.00 -23.24
CA LEU A 47 9.69 1.14 -23.92
C LEU A 47 10.69 2.28 -24.17
N GLY A 48 11.52 2.62 -23.18
CA GLY A 48 12.54 3.66 -23.29
C GLY A 48 13.57 3.38 -24.39
N LEU A 49 14.01 2.12 -24.50
CA LEU A 49 14.96 1.71 -25.53
C LEU A 49 14.42 1.85 -26.95
N THR A 50 13.09 1.80 -27.15
CA THR A 50 12.49 2.05 -28.48
C THR A 50 12.67 3.50 -28.96
N MET A 51 12.91 4.45 -28.06
CA MET A 51 13.12 5.86 -28.39
C MET A 51 14.58 6.20 -28.72
N VAL A 52 15.51 5.28 -28.46
CA VAL A 52 16.95 5.46 -28.65
C VAL A 52 17.41 4.68 -29.89
N SER A 53 18.05 5.38 -30.82
CA SER A 53 18.64 4.79 -32.01
C SER A 53 20.16 4.76 -31.89
N PRO A 54 20.84 3.64 -32.23
CA PRO A 54 22.29 3.56 -32.20
C PRO A 54 22.96 4.32 -33.36
N TRP A 55 22.19 4.80 -34.34
CA TRP A 55 22.70 5.63 -35.44
C TRP A 55 22.47 7.12 -35.15
N SER A 56 23.49 7.93 -35.42
CA SER A 56 23.49 9.37 -35.13
C SER A 56 22.32 10.09 -35.80
N GLY A 57 21.62 10.95 -35.05
CA GLY A 57 20.56 11.80 -35.58
C GLY A 57 19.20 11.12 -35.75
N LEU A 58 19.06 9.84 -35.43
CA LEU A 58 17.80 9.09 -35.53
C LEU A 58 17.12 8.82 -34.17
N SER A 59 17.66 9.37 -33.07
CA SER A 59 17.06 9.25 -31.74
C SER A 59 15.98 10.31 -31.49
N THR A 60 15.04 9.98 -30.61
CA THR A 60 14.08 10.96 -30.10
C THR A 60 14.80 12.08 -29.34
N SER A 61 14.22 13.29 -29.32
CA SER A 61 14.74 14.41 -28.52
C SER A 61 14.92 14.04 -27.05
N VAL A 62 16.01 14.53 -26.43
CA VAL A 62 16.33 14.34 -25.01
C VAL A 62 15.18 14.81 -24.11
N THR A 63 14.52 15.92 -24.46
CA THR A 63 13.39 16.45 -23.68
C THR A 63 12.20 15.49 -23.67
N THR A 64 11.84 14.91 -24.81
CA THR A 64 10.75 13.93 -24.90
C THR A 64 11.10 12.64 -24.15
N PHE A 65 12.34 12.18 -24.26
CA PHE A 65 12.83 11.01 -23.52
C PHE A 65 12.77 11.25 -21.99
N ALA A 66 13.22 12.41 -21.52
CA ALA A 66 13.18 12.76 -20.11
C ALA A 66 11.74 12.89 -19.59
N ALA A 67 10.86 13.57 -20.33
CA ALA A 67 9.46 13.75 -19.94
C ALA A 67 8.70 12.41 -19.87
N SER A 68 8.89 11.53 -20.86
CA SER A 68 8.28 10.19 -20.87
C SER A 68 8.81 9.31 -19.74
N THR A 69 10.12 9.36 -19.47
CA THR A 69 10.72 8.65 -18.32
C THR A 69 10.15 9.14 -17.00
N ALA A 70 10.04 10.45 -16.80
CA ALA A 70 9.46 11.04 -15.59
C ALA A 70 7.99 10.63 -15.40
N ALA A 71 7.18 10.71 -16.47
CA ALA A 71 5.79 10.24 -16.43
C ALA A 71 5.70 8.74 -16.09
N TRP A 72 6.60 7.93 -16.66
CA TRP A 72 6.64 6.50 -16.37
C TRP A 72 6.98 6.20 -14.91
N LEU A 73 7.96 6.90 -14.32
CA LEU A 73 8.30 6.72 -12.91
C LEU A 73 7.15 7.07 -11.97
N ILE A 74 6.34 8.08 -12.29
CA ILE A 74 5.12 8.41 -11.54
C ILE A 74 4.12 7.25 -11.61
N ILE A 75 3.91 6.68 -12.80
CA ILE A 75 3.02 5.53 -13.01
C ILE A 75 3.52 4.32 -12.19
N VAL A 76 4.81 3.99 -12.28
CA VAL A 76 5.43 2.92 -11.49
C VAL A 76 5.13 3.12 -10.00
N GLN A 77 5.33 4.34 -9.51
CA GLN A 77 5.17 4.67 -8.10
C GLN A 77 3.71 4.51 -7.67
N TRP A 78 2.76 5.06 -8.43
CA TRP A 78 1.34 4.98 -8.11
C TRP A 78 0.81 3.56 -8.10
N LEU A 79 1.10 2.76 -9.13
CA LEU A 79 0.61 1.39 -9.21
C LEU A 79 1.23 0.51 -8.12
N SER A 80 2.53 0.65 -7.87
CA SER A 80 3.23 -0.12 -6.84
C SER A 80 2.72 0.23 -5.44
N SER A 81 2.50 1.53 -5.16
CA SER A 81 1.91 2.00 -3.90
C SER A 81 0.48 1.54 -3.69
N ALA A 82 -0.35 1.58 -4.73
CA ALA A 82 -1.71 1.09 -4.65
C ALA A 82 -1.75 -0.41 -4.33
N VAL A 83 -1.00 -1.25 -5.06
CA VAL A 83 -1.04 -2.71 -4.90
C VAL A 83 -0.44 -3.15 -3.57
N GLY A 84 0.76 -2.67 -3.22
CA GLY A 84 1.40 -3.06 -1.96
C GLY A 84 0.63 -2.61 -0.73
N GLY A 85 0.12 -1.38 -0.74
CA GLY A 85 -0.68 -0.84 0.35
C GLY A 85 -2.01 -1.58 0.52
N TYR A 86 -2.69 -1.87 -0.60
CA TYR A 86 -3.93 -2.64 -0.59
C TYR A 86 -3.75 -4.04 -0.03
N LEU A 87 -2.68 -4.75 -0.41
CA LEU A 87 -2.38 -6.08 0.11
C LEU A 87 -2.02 -6.06 1.60
N ALA A 88 -1.21 -5.09 2.04
CA ALA A 88 -0.87 -4.94 3.46
C ALA A 88 -2.12 -4.70 4.33
N GLY A 89 -3.06 -3.88 3.86
CA GLY A 89 -4.33 -3.65 4.56
C GLY A 89 -5.23 -4.90 4.58
N ARG A 90 -5.35 -5.62 3.45
CA ARG A 90 -6.28 -6.74 3.32
C ARG A 90 -5.83 -8.04 3.99
N LEU A 91 -4.53 -8.28 4.13
CA LEU A 91 -4.00 -9.52 4.69
C LEU A 91 -3.99 -9.55 6.23
N ARG A 92 -4.36 -8.46 6.91
CA ARG A 92 -4.38 -8.45 8.38
C ARG A 92 -5.51 -9.28 8.95
N THR A 93 -5.31 -9.75 10.18
CA THR A 93 -6.34 -10.45 10.95
C THR A 93 -7.51 -9.50 11.24
N LYS A 94 -8.75 -9.96 11.00
CA LYS A 94 -9.95 -9.16 11.24
C LYS A 94 -10.26 -9.08 12.73
N TRP A 95 -10.48 -7.87 13.22
CA TRP A 95 -10.91 -7.59 14.59
C TRP A 95 -12.43 -7.47 14.64
N VAL A 96 -13.07 -8.24 15.52
CA VAL A 96 -14.53 -8.26 15.69
C VAL A 96 -14.91 -7.27 16.80
N GLY A 97 -15.96 -6.47 16.60
CA GLY A 97 -16.43 -5.50 17.60
C GLY A 97 -15.74 -4.14 17.60
N VAL A 98 -14.86 -3.86 16.63
CA VAL A 98 -14.20 -2.55 16.45
C VAL A 98 -15.00 -1.68 15.48
N HIS A 99 -15.07 -0.38 15.74
CA HIS A 99 -15.71 0.61 14.87
C HIS A 99 -15.13 0.58 13.46
N THR A 100 -15.98 0.73 12.46
CA THR A 100 -15.59 0.67 11.04
C THR A 100 -14.49 1.69 10.68
N ASP A 101 -14.51 2.89 11.25
CA ASP A 101 -13.51 3.93 10.96
C ASP A 101 -12.10 3.55 11.45
N GLU A 102 -12.01 2.90 12.61
CA GLU A 102 -10.74 2.38 13.16
C GLU A 102 -10.18 1.23 12.30
N VAL A 103 -11.06 0.41 11.72
CA VAL A 103 -10.67 -0.61 10.74
C VAL A 103 -10.01 0.04 9.52
N PHE A 104 -10.60 1.11 8.97
CA PHE A 104 -10.03 1.84 7.83
C PHE A 104 -8.71 2.54 8.16
N PHE A 105 -8.59 3.15 9.34
CA PHE A 105 -7.35 3.76 9.80
C PHE A 105 -6.21 2.74 9.88
N ARG A 106 -6.47 1.58 10.50
CA ARG A 106 -5.48 0.50 10.61
C ARG A 106 -5.07 -0.08 9.26
N ASP A 107 -6.01 -0.29 8.35
CA ASP A 107 -5.71 -0.76 6.99
C ASP A 107 -4.77 0.21 6.28
N THR A 108 -5.04 1.51 6.40
CA THR A 108 -4.23 2.57 5.82
C THR A 108 -2.86 2.67 6.49
N ALA A 109 -2.78 2.50 7.81
CA ALA A 109 -1.52 2.50 8.56
C ALA A 109 -0.61 1.32 8.17
N HIS A 110 -1.16 0.11 7.98
CA HIS A 110 -0.40 -1.04 7.47
C HIS A 110 0.05 -0.81 6.03
N GLY A 111 -0.84 -0.23 5.21
CA GLY A 111 -0.49 0.16 3.85
C GLY A 111 0.65 1.16 3.81
N PHE A 112 0.66 2.15 4.71
CA PHE A 112 1.75 3.12 4.85
C PHE A 112 3.04 2.47 5.35
N LEU A 113 2.96 1.57 6.34
CA LEU A 113 4.14 0.85 6.86
C LEU A 113 4.77 -0.10 5.84
N ALA A 114 4.03 -0.57 4.83
CA ALA A 114 4.61 -1.33 3.72
C ALA A 114 5.60 -0.51 2.87
N TRP A 115 5.66 0.81 3.08
CA TRP A 115 6.59 1.76 2.45
C TRP A 115 7.71 2.26 3.36
N ALA A 116 7.71 1.88 4.64
CA ALA A 116 8.70 2.32 5.63
C ALA A 116 9.97 1.44 5.58
#